data_AF-A0A6N7H6P2-F1
#
_entry.id   AF-A0A6N7H6P2-F1
#
_cell.length_a   1.000
_cell.length_b   1.000
_cell.length_c   1.000
_cell.angle_alpha   90.00
_cell.angle_beta   90.00
_cell.angle_gamma   90.00
#
_symmetry.space_group_name_H-M   'P 1'
#
loop_
_entity.id
_entity.type
_entity.pdbx_description
1 polymer ?
#
loop_
_entity_poly.entity_id
_entity_poly.type
_entity_poly.pdbx_seq_one_letter_code
_entity_poly.pdbx_strand_id
1 'polypeptide(L)'
;MHAVLIALHALTGTVALLAGCVAHRRRAYFEVYLWSLVATVAFLAAAVAEEWSRLDAVSRALFAAFVVLGLVMLWLACTARRLPAPSPRYVDRVGFTLVALFDAFIVITVLNLGAPVALVVASGVVVAVAGHFALRAAKAETLVPR
;
A
#
# COMPACT_ATOMS: atom_id res chain seq x y z
N MET A 1 12.92 -7.34 -18.71
CA MET A 1 12.99 -6.19 -17.78
C MET A 1 12.03 -6.38 -16.60
N HIS A 2 10.99 -7.19 -16.77
CA HIS A 2 9.97 -7.48 -15.77
C HIS A 2 10.52 -7.80 -14.37
N ALA A 3 11.46 -8.74 -14.24
CA ALA A 3 12.03 -9.11 -12.94
C ALA A 3 12.69 -7.92 -12.20
N VAL A 4 13.37 -7.03 -12.94
CA VAL A 4 13.98 -5.82 -12.37
C VAL A 4 12.90 -4.84 -11.93
N LEU A 5 11.85 -4.65 -12.72
CA LEU A 5 10.71 -3.79 -12.37
C LEU A 5 9.99 -4.29 -11.12
N ILE A 6 9.77 -5.60 -10.99
CA ILE A 6 9.18 -6.21 -9.80
C ILE A 6 10.08 -6.03 -8.58
N ALA A 7 11.40 -6.22 -8.72
CA ALA A 7 12.34 -5.99 -7.64
C ALA A 7 12.33 -4.52 -7.17
N LEU A 8 12.33 -3.57 -8.11
CA LEU A 8 12.24 -2.14 -7.81
C LEU A 8 10.88 -1.76 -7.19
N HIS A 9 9.78 -2.32 -7.67
CA HIS A 9 8.46 -2.18 -7.09
C HIS A 9 8.44 -2.65 -5.62
N ALA A 10 8.97 -3.85 -5.35
CA ALA A 10 9.02 -4.41 -3.98
C ALA A 10 9.91 -3.58 -3.05
N LEU A 11 11.09 -3.15 -3.53
CA LEU A 11 12.01 -2.31 -2.77
C LEU A 11 11.37 -0.96 -2.42
N THR A 12 10.83 -0.26 -3.42
CA THR A 12 10.20 1.04 -3.20
C THR A 12 8.92 0.94 -2.37
N GLY A 13 8.16 -0.15 -2.50
CA GLY A 13 7.00 -0.44 -1.65
C GLY A 13 7.42 -0.64 -0.20
N THR A 14 8.54 -1.33 0.05
CA THR A 14 9.09 -1.51 1.39
C THR A 14 9.51 -0.16 1.99
N VAL A 15 10.20 0.67 1.21
CA VAL A 15 10.58 2.03 1.65
C VAL A 15 9.34 2.87 1.93
N ALA A 16 8.31 2.82 1.08
CA ALA A 16 7.05 3.53 1.30
C ALA A 16 6.36 3.08 2.60
N LEU A 17 6.31 1.78 2.88
CA LEU A 17 5.72 1.23 4.10
C LEU A 17 6.44 1.78 5.35
N LEU A 18 7.77 1.63 5.38
CA LEU A 18 8.59 2.06 6.51
C LEU A 18 8.54 3.57 6.69
N ALA A 19 8.70 4.34 5.60
CA ALA A 19 8.66 5.79 5.64
C ALA A 19 7.29 6.31 6.05
N GLY A 20 6.19 5.68 5.63
CA GLY A 20 4.84 6.09 6.02
C GLY A 20 4.56 5.82 7.51
N CYS A 21 5.03 4.69 8.06
CA CYS A 21 4.99 4.41 9.50
C CYS A 21 5.76 5.48 10.30
N VAL A 22 6.95 5.88 9.84
CA VAL A 22 7.74 6.93 10.49
C VAL A 22 7.11 8.32 10.28
N ALA A 23 6.54 8.59 9.11
CA ALA A 23 5.91 9.86 8.75
C ALA A 23 4.74 10.21 9.69
N HIS A 24 4.07 9.20 10.24
CA HIS A 24 3.04 9.38 11.25
C HIS A 24 3.55 10.09 12.51
N ARG A 25 4.78 9.80 12.94
CA ARG A 25 5.42 10.46 14.10
C ARG A 25 6.27 11.67 13.70
N ARG A 26 6.87 11.65 12.51
CA ARG A 26 7.81 12.66 12.03
C ARG A 26 7.47 13.05 10.60
N ARG A 27 6.71 14.14 10.45
CA ARG A 27 6.25 14.65 9.14
C ARG A 27 7.36 14.83 8.10
N ALA A 28 8.60 15.03 8.52
CA ALA A 28 9.77 15.12 7.64
C ALA A 28 9.93 13.91 6.69
N TYR A 29 9.49 12.71 7.09
CA TYR A 29 9.57 11.50 6.25
C TYR A 29 8.42 11.36 5.26
N PHE A 30 7.45 12.29 5.26
CA PHE A 30 6.29 12.22 4.38
C PHE A 30 6.66 12.32 2.90
N GLU A 31 7.64 13.14 2.54
CA GLU A 31 8.12 13.24 1.15
C GLU A 31 8.78 11.93 0.70
N VAL A 32 9.57 11.29 1.56
CA VAL A 32 10.17 9.98 1.28
C VAL A 32 9.09 8.93 1.06
N TYR A 33 8.07 8.90 1.91
CA TYR A 33 6.89 8.05 1.75
C TYR A 33 6.20 8.30 0.40
N LEU A 34 5.90 9.56 0.07
CA LEU A 34 5.16 9.93 -1.13
C LEU A 34 5.93 9.53 -2.40
N TRP A 35 7.21 9.88 -2.50
CA TRP A 35 8.02 9.56 -3.68
C TRP A 35 8.28 8.07 -3.82
N SER A 36 8.45 7.35 -2.71
CA SER A 36 8.58 5.89 -2.74
C SER A 36 7.27 5.24 -3.20
N LEU A 37 6.12 5.76 -2.77
CA LEU A 37 4.82 5.30 -3.23
C LEU A 37 4.62 5.56 -4.73
N VAL A 38 5.01 6.74 -5.23
CA VAL A 38 4.99 7.05 -6.67
C VAL A 38 5.83 6.05 -7.46
N ALA A 39 7.06 5.79 -7.00
CA ALA A 39 7.94 4.82 -7.65
C ALA A 39 7.35 3.40 -7.61
N THR A 40 6.77 3.00 -6.48
CA THR A 40 6.09 1.69 -6.31
C THR A 40 5.02 1.49 -7.36
N VAL A 41 4.13 2.48 -7.54
CA VAL A 41 3.02 2.41 -8.50
C VAL A 41 3.54 2.46 -9.94
N ALA A 42 4.54 3.29 -10.23
CA ALA A 42 5.13 3.39 -11.56
C ALA A 42 5.80 2.07 -12.00
N PHE A 43 6.59 1.45 -11.12
CA PHE A 43 7.24 0.16 -11.42
C PHE A 43 6.24 -0.98 -11.56
N LEU A 44 5.17 -1.01 -10.75
CA LEU A 44 4.08 -1.97 -10.92
C LEU A 44 3.43 -1.82 -12.30
N ALA A 45 3.02 -0.60 -12.66
CA ALA A 45 2.37 -0.34 -13.93
C ALA A 45 3.27 -0.71 -15.12
N ALA A 46 4.57 -0.40 -15.06
CA ALA A 46 5.53 -0.79 -16.08
C ALA A 46 5.70 -2.32 -16.17
N ALA A 47 5.79 -3.02 -15.04
CA ALA A 47 5.91 -4.48 -15.02
C ALA A 47 4.68 -5.17 -15.62
N VAL A 48 3.49 -4.66 -15.29
CA VAL A 48 2.20 -5.15 -15.81
C VAL A 48 2.07 -4.87 -17.30
N ALA A 49 2.52 -3.70 -17.77
CA ALA A 49 2.52 -3.36 -19.20
C ALA A 49 3.46 -4.28 -20.00
N GLU A 50 4.64 -4.61 -19.47
CA GLU A 50 5.62 -5.49 -20.14
C GLU A 50 5.08 -6.93 -20.31
N GLU A 51 4.41 -7.47 -19.29
CA GLU A 51 3.93 -8.85 -19.29
C GLU A 51 2.47 -8.98 -19.74
N TRP A 52 1.79 -7.87 -20.08
CA TRP A 52 0.33 -7.83 -20.29
C TRP A 52 -0.19 -8.93 -21.22
N SER A 53 0.47 -9.13 -22.37
CA SER A 53 0.05 -10.12 -23.37
C SER A 53 0.20 -11.57 -22.92
N ARG A 54 1.05 -11.83 -21.91
CA ARG A 54 1.37 -13.16 -21.39
C ARG A 54 0.57 -13.54 -20.14
N LEU A 55 -0.01 -12.55 -19.46
CA LEU A 55 -0.90 -12.77 -18.33
C LEU A 55 -2.22 -13.40 -18.77
N ASP A 56 -2.71 -14.36 -17.99
CA ASP A 56 -4.07 -14.89 -18.12
C ASP A 56 -5.12 -13.85 -17.69
N ALA A 57 -6.40 -14.13 -17.95
CA ALA A 57 -7.49 -13.18 -17.68
C ALA A 57 -7.61 -12.82 -16.18
N VAL A 58 -7.36 -13.78 -15.30
CA VAL A 58 -7.48 -13.59 -13.84
C VAL A 58 -6.34 -12.71 -13.34
N SER A 59 -5.11 -13.02 -13.74
CA SER A 59 -3.92 -12.25 -13.38
C SER A 59 -3.99 -10.82 -13.93
N ARG A 60 -4.48 -10.62 -15.17
CA ARG A 60 -4.74 -9.28 -15.72
C ARG A 60 -5.72 -8.49 -14.86
N ALA A 61 -6.84 -9.10 -14.46
CA ALA A 61 -7.83 -8.45 -13.61
C ALA A 61 -7.26 -8.06 -12.24
N LEU A 62 -6.51 -8.96 -11.59
CA LEU A 62 -5.87 -8.71 -10.30
C LEU A 62 -4.82 -7.60 -10.38
N PHE A 63 -3.92 -7.66 -11.36
CA PHE A 63 -2.90 -6.63 -11.52
C PHE A 63 -3.48 -5.27 -11.91
N ALA A 64 -4.53 -5.24 -12.75
CA ALA A 64 -5.25 -4.00 -13.04
C ALA A 64 -5.89 -3.43 -11.76
N ALA A 65 -6.50 -4.26 -10.92
CA ALA A 65 -7.04 -3.84 -9.63
C ALA A 65 -5.95 -3.28 -8.69
N PHE A 66 -4.76 -3.90 -8.65
CA PHE A 66 -3.63 -3.39 -7.86
C PHE A 66 -3.08 -2.06 -8.39
N VAL A 67 -3.03 -1.87 -9.71
CA VAL A 67 -2.67 -0.57 -10.30
C VAL A 67 -3.69 0.51 -9.91
N VAL A 68 -4.99 0.20 -10.02
CA VAL A 68 -6.06 1.13 -9.59
C VAL A 68 -5.96 1.44 -8.09
N LEU A 69 -5.73 0.44 -7.25
CA LEU A 69 -5.51 0.63 -5.82
C LEU A 69 -4.30 1.53 -5.55
N GLY A 70 -3.19 1.31 -6.24
CA GLY A 70 -2.01 2.18 -6.16
C GLY A 70 -2.31 3.64 -6.52
N LEU A 71 -3.10 3.89 -7.56
CA LEU A 71 -3.54 5.23 -7.93
C LEU A 71 -4.44 5.87 -6.86
N VAL A 72 -5.37 5.09 -6.27
CA VAL A 72 -6.18 5.55 -5.14
C VAL A 72 -5.29 5.92 -3.95
N MET A 73 -4.28 5.11 -3.64
CA MET A 73 -3.34 5.39 -2.56
C MET A 73 -2.54 6.67 -2.81
N LEU A 74 -2.11 6.92 -4.05
CA LEU A 74 -1.44 8.17 -4.44
C LEU A 74 -2.37 9.38 -4.26
N TRP A 75 -3.62 9.27 -4.69
CA TRP A 75 -4.60 10.33 -4.48
C TRP A 75 -4.81 10.62 -2.98
N LEU A 76 -4.94 9.58 -2.15
CA LEU A 76 -5.05 9.74 -0.70
C LEU A 76 -3.80 10.37 -0.08
N ALA A 77 -2.60 9.97 -0.49
CA ALA A 77 -1.34 10.56 -0.02
C ALA A 77 -1.24 12.05 -0.42
N CYS A 78 -1.53 12.39 -1.68
CA CYS A 78 -1.54 13.78 -2.16
C CYS A 78 -2.53 14.65 -1.38
N THR A 79 -3.71 14.13 -1.08
CA THR A 79 -4.70 14.86 -0.28
C THR A 79 -4.30 14.94 1.20
N ALA A 80 -3.59 13.94 1.75
CA ALA A 80 -3.06 13.96 3.11
C ALA A 80 -1.93 14.97 3.31
N ARG A 81 -1.14 15.26 2.26
CA ARG A 81 -0.04 16.24 2.29
C ARG A 81 -0.48 17.63 2.78
N ARG A 82 -1.73 18.00 2.50
CA ARG A 82 -2.33 19.30 2.87
C ARG A 82 -2.99 19.31 4.25
N LEU A 83 -3.07 18.16 4.94
CA LEU A 83 -3.68 18.08 6.26
C LEU A 83 -2.65 18.35 7.37
N PRO A 84 -3.08 18.92 8.51
CA PRO A 84 -2.24 18.96 9.71
C PRO A 84 -1.96 17.54 10.20
N ALA A 85 -0.74 17.30 10.68
CA ALA A 85 -0.31 16.01 11.19
C ALA A 85 0.22 16.18 12.63
N PRO A 86 -0.17 15.32 13.58
CA PRO A 86 -1.21 14.30 13.45
C PRO A 86 -2.62 14.93 13.48
N SER A 87 -3.53 14.48 12.61
CA SER A 87 -4.97 14.78 12.71
C SER A 87 -5.78 13.53 12.33
N PRO A 88 -7.01 13.37 12.84
CA PRO A 88 -7.80 12.16 12.56
C PRO A 88 -7.98 11.89 11.05
N ARG A 89 -8.19 12.93 10.24
CA ARG A 89 -8.28 12.82 8.78
C ARG A 89 -6.96 12.45 8.11
N TYR A 90 -5.83 12.89 8.67
CA TYR A 90 -4.51 12.49 8.19
C TYR A 90 -4.26 11.01 8.46
N VAL A 91 -4.61 10.54 9.66
CA VAL A 91 -4.54 9.12 10.04
C VAL A 91 -5.42 8.26 9.15
N ASP A 92 -6.66 8.67 8.88
CA ASP A 92 -7.56 7.91 8.02
C ASP A 92 -6.95 7.70 6.62
N ARG A 93 -6.30 8.72 6.05
CA ARG A 93 -5.70 8.65 4.70
C ARG A 93 -4.40 7.87 4.65
N VAL A 94 -3.41 8.30 5.44
CA VAL A 94 -2.08 7.66 5.45
C VAL A 94 -2.15 6.26 6.05
N GLY A 95 -3.00 6.08 7.06
CA GLY A 95 -3.25 4.80 7.66
C GLY A 95 -3.89 3.81 6.70
N PHE A 96 -4.91 4.20 5.95
CA PHE A 96 -5.49 3.35 4.91
C PHE A 96 -4.43 2.91 3.90
N THR A 97 -3.59 3.84 3.44
CA THR A 97 -2.52 3.50 2.48
C THR A 97 -1.50 2.54 3.08
N LEU A 98 -1.15 2.65 4.36
CA LEU A 98 -0.23 1.73 5.03
C LEU A 98 -0.83 0.33 5.16
N VAL A 99 -2.10 0.24 5.56
CA VAL A 99 -2.82 -1.04 5.65
C VAL A 99 -2.91 -1.69 4.27
N ALA A 100 -3.31 -0.94 3.23
CA ALA A 100 -3.41 -1.47 1.87
C ALA A 100 -2.05 -1.94 1.32
N LEU A 101 -0.97 -1.21 1.61
CA LEU A 101 0.38 -1.59 1.17
C LEU A 101 0.84 -2.88 1.86
N PHE A 102 0.64 -2.98 3.18
CA PHE A 102 0.97 -4.18 3.96
C PHE A 102 0.11 -5.37 3.52
N ASP A 103 -1.19 -5.17 3.31
CA ASP A 103 -2.12 -6.15 2.79
C ASP A 103 -1.65 -6.75 1.45
N ALA A 104 -1.27 -5.89 0.51
CA ALA A 104 -0.73 -6.32 -0.78
C ALA A 104 0.55 -7.17 -0.63
N PHE A 105 1.47 -6.81 0.27
CA PHE A 105 2.66 -7.62 0.55
C PHE A 105 2.32 -9.01 1.09
N ILE A 106 1.36 -9.10 2.03
CA ILE A 106 0.93 -10.37 2.60
C ILE A 106 0.23 -11.23 1.54
N VAL A 107 -0.75 -10.66 0.83
CA VAL A 107 -1.52 -11.35 -0.22
C VAL A 107 -0.60 -11.91 -1.30
N ILE A 108 0.37 -11.12 -1.78
CA ILE A 108 1.34 -11.57 -2.79
C ILE A 108 2.27 -12.64 -2.23
N THR A 109 2.70 -12.53 -0.96
CA THR A 109 3.53 -13.56 -0.31
C THR A 109 2.78 -14.89 -0.22
N VAL A 110 1.53 -14.86 0.24
CA VAL A 110 0.67 -16.05 0.33
C VAL A 110 0.44 -16.67 -1.04
N LEU A 111 0.19 -15.85 -2.07
CA LEU A 111 0.06 -16.30 -3.45
C LEU A 111 1.34 -16.97 -3.97
N ASN A 112 2.51 -16.36 -3.73
CA ASN A 112 3.81 -16.88 -4.17
C ASN A 112 4.21 -18.19 -3.47
N LEU A 113 3.68 -18.47 -2.29
CA LEU A 113 3.83 -19.76 -1.61
C LEU A 113 2.97 -20.87 -2.25
N GLY A 114 2.23 -20.58 -3.31
CA GLY A 114 1.36 -21.54 -3.99
C GLY A 114 0.07 -21.84 -3.23
N ALA A 115 -0.34 -20.94 -2.32
CA ALA A 115 -1.55 -21.14 -1.54
C ALA A 115 -2.80 -21.11 -2.42
N PRO A 116 -3.85 -21.90 -2.09
CA PRO A 116 -5.13 -21.82 -2.77
C PRO A 116 -5.75 -20.42 -2.64
N VAL A 117 -6.49 -20.00 -3.67
CA VAL A 117 -7.14 -18.68 -3.75
C VAL A 117 -7.96 -18.34 -2.51
N ALA A 118 -8.61 -19.33 -1.89
CA ALA A 118 -9.35 -19.14 -0.64
C ALA A 118 -8.47 -18.61 0.50
N LEU A 119 -7.24 -19.10 0.65
CA LEU A 119 -6.29 -18.60 1.65
C LEU A 119 -5.76 -17.21 1.31
N VAL A 120 -5.53 -16.92 0.03
CA VAL A 120 -5.13 -15.58 -0.45
C VAL A 120 -6.21 -14.56 -0.06
N VAL A 121 -7.47 -14.85 -0.38
CA VAL A 121 -8.61 -14.01 -0.03
C VAL A 121 -8.77 -13.88 1.48
N ALA A 122 -8.69 -15.00 2.22
CA ALA A 122 -8.79 -14.98 3.68
C ALA A 122 -7.69 -14.12 4.33
N SER A 123 -6.45 -14.20 3.83
CA SER A 123 -5.34 -13.40 4.33
C SER A 123 -5.59 -11.89 4.14
N GLY A 124 -6.09 -11.49 2.97
CA GLY A 124 -6.44 -10.11 2.69
C GLY A 124 -7.54 -9.58 3.61
N VAL A 125 -8.59 -10.38 3.83
CA VAL A 125 -9.69 -10.01 4.74
C VAL A 125 -9.18 -9.86 6.18
N VAL A 126 -8.37 -10.80 6.66
CA VAL A 126 -7.82 -10.76 8.03
C VAL A 126 -6.95 -9.53 8.24
N VAL A 127 -6.05 -9.23 7.29
CA VAL A 127 -5.18 -8.06 7.38
C VAL A 127 -5.97 -6.76 7.29
N ALA A 128 -6.97 -6.66 6.39
CA ALA A 128 -7.83 -5.50 6.30
C ALA A 128 -8.63 -5.24 7.60
N VAL A 129 -9.18 -6.29 8.21
CA VAL A 129 -9.89 -6.20 9.49
C VAL A 129 -8.96 -5.78 10.62
N ALA A 130 -7.79 -6.42 10.75
CA ALA A 130 -6.79 -6.05 11.74
C ALA A 130 -6.31 -4.61 11.55
N GLY A 131 -6.06 -4.20 10.31
CA GLY A 131 -5.72 -2.84 9.93
C GLY A 131 -6.80 -1.84 10.32
N HIS A 132 -8.08 -2.14 10.08
CA HIS A 132 -9.18 -1.29 10.50
C HIS A 132 -9.18 -1.03 12.02
N PHE A 133 -8.98 -2.08 12.83
CA PHE A 133 -8.90 -1.93 14.28
C PHE A 133 -7.65 -1.15 14.71
N ALA A 134 -6.48 -1.41 14.11
CA ALA A 134 -5.25 -0.68 14.39
C ALA A 134 -5.39 0.82 14.07
N LEU A 135 -6.05 1.17 12.96
CA LEU A 135 -6.32 2.56 12.57
C LEU A 135 -7.28 3.25 13.54
N ARG A 136 -8.31 2.54 14.02
CA ARG A 136 -9.22 3.07 15.04
C ARG A 136 -8.48 3.37 16.35
N ALA A 137 -7.59 2.49 16.79
CA ALA A 137 -6.78 2.70 17.98
C ALA A 137 -5.85 3.91 17.81
N ALA A 138 -5.10 3.98 16.70
CA ALA A 138 -4.21 5.11 16.41
C ALA A 138 -4.97 6.45 16.34
N LYS A 139 -6.19 6.45 15.79
CA LYS A 139 -7.05 7.63 15.76
C LYS A 139 -7.50 8.05 17.15
N ALA A 140 -7.85 7.11 18.02
CA ALA A 140 -8.23 7.40 19.40
C ALA A 140 -7.08 8.06 20.17
N GLU A 141 -5.83 7.60 19.98
CA GLU A 141 -4.65 8.22 20.59
C GLU A 141 -4.45 9.68 20.14
N THR A 142 -4.79 10.02 18.90
CA THR A 142 -4.68 11.41 18.40
C THR A 142 -5.77 12.35 18.94
N LEU A 143 -6.83 11.82 19.56
CA LEU A 143 -7.93 12.61 20.12
C LEU A 143 -7.77 12.87 21.63
N VAL A 144 -6.89 12.15 22.31
CA VAL A 144 -6.59 12.36 23.73
C VAL A 144 -5.43 13.36 23.83
N PRO A 145 -5.66 14.61 24.26
CA PRO A 145 -4.57 15.56 24.48
C PRO A 145 -3.66 15.02 25.59
N ARG A 146 -2.36 14.95 25.32
CA ARG A 146 -1.32 14.73 26.34
C ARG A 146 -1.01 16.03 27.05
#